data_AF-A0A1S4BJW2-F1
#
_entry.id   AF-A0A1S4BJW2-F1
#
_cell.length_a   1.000
_cell.length_b   1.000
_cell.length_c   1.000
_cell.angle_alpha   90.00
_cell.angle_beta   90.00
_cell.angle_gamma   90.00
#
_symmetry.space_group_name_H-M   'P 1'
#
loop_
_entity.id
_entity.type
_entity.pdbx_description
1 polymer ?
#
loop_
_entity_poly.entity_id
_entity_poly.type
_entity_poly.pdbx_seq_one_letter_code
_entity_poly.pdbx_strand_id
1 'polypeptide(L)'
;FPSLAFGHMVPYLKDHLELSKLIAQRGHKISFISTPRNINRLPKLPPNLVPFTNFIKFPMPQIENLLKNTEATTDVPYEQVKYLKIAQGGLKQSMSEFLKDSTPDFIPFDFTSYWIPSIAKKFNISTAYFSIFIAAFLGFTGPLPGLKNDYEIRKTAEEYIVPPKWVPFEATVAWKLFEVLPMFDAPMSGDEENMSDILLVRSCSEFEPEWLKVLEDIHQKPVFPIGQLPTTSYEDDSTTIDAWRWVIHSTILILPTKLPSVRLVLVEEEGKIYREKVKEVKQLFCDKERQDSYVENLLCYLQNHRKTKI
;
A
#
# COMPACT_ATOMS: atom_id res chain seq x y z
N PHE A 1 -5.67 -8.44 1.71
CA PHE A 1 -5.55 -8.94 0.33
C PHE A 1 -4.65 -7.98 -0.44
N PRO A 2 -3.34 -8.27 -0.53
CA PRO A 2 -2.35 -7.42 -1.17
C PRO A 2 -2.40 -7.48 -2.70
N SER A 3 -1.78 -6.50 -3.36
CA SER A 3 -1.56 -6.53 -4.80
C SER A 3 -0.67 -7.72 -5.19
N LEU A 4 -0.86 -8.26 -6.38
CA LEU A 4 0.03 -9.27 -6.95
C LEU A 4 1.35 -8.66 -7.49
N ALA A 5 1.61 -7.39 -7.19
CA ALA A 5 2.86 -6.74 -7.50
C ALA A 5 3.99 -7.28 -6.60
N PHE A 6 4.98 -7.91 -7.25
CA PHE A 6 6.27 -8.28 -6.68
C PHE A 6 7.32 -7.63 -7.60
N GLY A 7 8.20 -6.78 -7.09
CA GLY A 7 9.14 -6.05 -7.94
C GLY A 7 9.88 -4.90 -7.26
N HIS A 8 10.67 -4.17 -8.07
CA HIS A 8 11.59 -3.10 -7.62
C HIS A 8 10.90 -1.87 -7.01
N MET A 9 9.59 -1.66 -7.25
CA MET A 9 8.82 -0.53 -6.71
C MET A 9 8.03 -0.89 -5.45
N VAL A 10 8.71 -1.40 -4.42
CA VAL A 10 8.15 -1.87 -3.14
C VAL A 10 7.48 -3.25 -3.23
N PRO A 11 7.85 -4.18 -2.35
CA PRO A 11 7.10 -5.42 -2.18
C PRO A 11 5.79 -5.13 -1.43
N TYR A 12 4.72 -4.77 -2.14
CA TYR A 12 3.34 -4.64 -1.61
C TYR A 12 2.98 -5.82 -0.70
N LEU A 13 3.34 -7.02 -1.15
CA LEU A 13 3.19 -8.26 -0.40
C LEU A 13 3.94 -8.25 0.95
N LYS A 14 5.12 -7.63 1.05
CA LYS A 14 5.87 -7.52 2.31
C LYS A 14 5.27 -6.47 3.23
N ASP A 15 4.88 -5.28 2.76
CA ASP A 15 4.28 -4.25 3.64
C ASP A 15 2.98 -4.78 4.26
N HIS A 16 2.12 -5.43 3.46
CA HIS A 16 0.96 -6.15 3.99
C HIS A 16 1.33 -7.28 4.94
N LEU A 17 2.44 -7.99 4.72
CA LEU A 17 2.91 -9.04 5.61
C LEU A 17 3.45 -8.47 6.93
N GLU A 18 4.17 -7.35 6.92
CA GLU A 18 4.65 -6.69 8.13
C GLU A 18 3.49 -6.17 8.97
N LEU A 19 2.51 -5.50 8.36
CA LEU A 19 1.29 -5.11 9.08
C LEU A 19 0.58 -6.33 9.66
N SER A 20 0.49 -7.43 8.89
CA SER A 20 -0.12 -8.68 9.36
C SER A 20 0.62 -9.27 10.57
N LYS A 21 1.96 -9.23 10.59
CA LYS A 21 2.75 -9.70 11.73
C LYS A 21 2.51 -8.84 12.96
N LEU A 22 2.48 -7.51 12.82
CA LEU A 22 2.23 -6.59 13.94
C LEU A 22 0.84 -6.81 14.57
N ILE A 23 -0.17 -7.08 13.73
CA ILE A 23 -1.52 -7.42 14.20
C ILE A 23 -1.55 -8.82 14.85
N ALA A 24 -0.88 -9.81 14.25
CA ALA A 24 -0.80 -11.18 14.79
C ALA A 24 -0.07 -11.25 16.14
N GLN A 25 0.96 -10.42 16.34
CA GLN A 25 1.68 -10.28 17.61
C GLN A 25 0.76 -9.87 18.77
N ARG A 26 -0.36 -9.21 18.47
CA ARG A 26 -1.38 -8.78 19.44
C ARG A 26 -2.50 -9.81 19.62
N GLY A 27 -2.31 -11.03 19.11
CA GLY A 27 -3.24 -12.15 19.31
C GLY A 27 -4.39 -12.22 18.31
N HIS A 28 -4.41 -11.36 17.28
CA HIS A 28 -5.43 -11.39 16.24
C HIS A 28 -5.13 -12.46 15.18
N LYS A 29 -6.18 -13.12 14.68
CA LYS A 29 -6.07 -14.11 13.61
C LYS A 29 -6.00 -13.42 12.24
N ILE A 30 -5.02 -13.82 11.44
CA ILE A 30 -4.79 -13.32 10.09
C ILE A 30 -5.10 -14.41 9.08
N SER A 31 -5.90 -14.07 8.07
CA SER A 31 -5.98 -14.83 6.82
C SER A 31 -5.27 -14.04 5.73
N PHE A 32 -4.02 -14.43 5.42
CA PHE A 32 -3.22 -13.79 4.39
C PHE A 32 -3.48 -14.48 3.06
N ILE A 33 -4.32 -13.85 2.24
CA ILE A 33 -4.77 -14.39 0.95
C ILE A 33 -3.88 -13.85 -0.17
N SER A 34 -3.31 -14.74 -0.99
CA SER A 34 -2.55 -14.41 -2.21
C SER A 34 -2.48 -15.64 -3.12
N THR A 35 -1.86 -15.53 -4.29
CA THR A 35 -1.66 -16.66 -5.20
C THR A 35 -0.56 -17.64 -4.71
N PRO A 36 -0.57 -18.92 -5.14
CA PRO A 36 0.33 -19.95 -4.66
C PRO A 36 1.82 -19.61 -4.72
N ARG A 37 2.33 -19.12 -5.85
CA ARG A 37 3.75 -18.76 -6.03
C ARG A 37 4.12 -17.55 -5.19
N ASN A 38 3.23 -16.55 -5.09
CA ASN A 38 3.50 -15.39 -4.23
C ASN A 38 3.62 -15.79 -2.76
N ILE A 39 2.73 -16.65 -2.25
CA ILE A 39 2.85 -17.20 -0.89
C ILE A 39 4.16 -17.96 -0.71
N ASN A 40 4.55 -18.77 -1.70
CA ASN A 40 5.81 -19.51 -1.64
C ASN A 40 7.06 -18.61 -1.70
N ARG A 41 6.96 -17.36 -2.17
CA ARG A 41 8.04 -16.36 -2.19
C ARG A 41 8.15 -15.57 -0.88
N LEU A 42 7.15 -15.64 -0.01
CA LEU A 42 7.18 -14.90 1.26
C LEU A 42 8.24 -15.47 2.21
N PRO A 43 8.85 -14.63 3.06
CA PRO A 43 9.72 -15.11 4.11
C PRO A 43 8.95 -16.01 5.08
N LYS A 44 9.65 -16.97 5.69
CA LYS A 44 9.06 -17.80 6.75
C LYS A 44 8.63 -16.91 7.91
N LEU A 45 7.48 -17.23 8.49
CA LEU A 45 6.99 -16.55 9.68
C LEU A 45 7.82 -16.97 10.91
N PRO A 46 8.04 -16.05 11.86
CA PRO A 46 8.49 -16.41 13.20
C PRO A 46 7.56 -17.46 13.83
N PRO A 47 8.09 -18.48 14.53
CA PRO A 47 7.28 -19.59 15.07
C PRO A 47 6.11 -19.13 15.95
N ASN A 48 6.27 -18.04 16.70
CA ASN A 48 5.24 -17.48 17.56
C ASN A 48 4.05 -16.88 16.79
N LEU A 49 4.20 -16.58 15.50
CA LEU A 49 3.13 -15.99 14.66
C LEU A 49 2.41 -17.02 13.79
N VAL A 50 2.96 -18.23 13.66
CA VAL A 50 2.36 -19.33 12.89
C VAL A 50 0.96 -19.69 13.39
N PRO A 51 0.67 -19.80 14.71
CA PRO A 51 -0.67 -20.14 15.19
C PRO A 51 -1.73 -19.07 14.87
N PHE A 52 -1.31 -17.83 14.64
CA PHE A 52 -2.19 -16.69 14.38
C PHE A 52 -2.34 -16.40 12.88
N THR A 53 -1.54 -17.00 12.01
CA THR A 53 -1.51 -16.66 10.59
C THR A 53 -1.82 -17.85 9.71
N ASN A 54 -2.86 -17.73 8.90
CA ASN A 54 -3.22 -18.72 7.90
C ASN A 54 -2.99 -18.16 6.49
N PHE A 55 -2.14 -18.83 5.70
CA PHE A 55 -1.91 -18.46 4.30
C PHE A 55 -2.93 -19.15 3.39
N ILE A 56 -3.79 -18.35 2.76
CA ILE A 56 -4.84 -18.85 1.87
C ILE A 56 -4.39 -18.66 0.42
N LYS A 57 -4.31 -19.76 -0.33
CA LYS A 57 -3.83 -19.76 -1.71
C LYS A 57 -5.02 -19.72 -2.68
N PHE A 58 -5.18 -18.60 -3.39
CA PHE A 58 -6.16 -18.52 -4.48
C PHE A 58 -5.51 -18.83 -5.82
N PRO A 59 -5.94 -19.90 -6.54
CA PRO A 59 -5.39 -20.22 -7.85
C PRO A 59 -5.59 -19.06 -8.83
N MET A 60 -4.53 -18.66 -9.51
CA MET A 60 -4.60 -17.59 -10.50
C MET A 60 -5.40 -18.05 -11.74
N PRO A 61 -6.46 -17.32 -12.15
CA PRO A 61 -7.20 -17.62 -13.36
C PRO A 61 -6.28 -17.60 -14.58
N GLN A 62 -6.48 -18.54 -15.51
CA GLN A 62 -5.77 -18.52 -16.79
C GLN A 62 -6.40 -17.48 -17.71
N ILE A 63 -5.57 -16.62 -18.31
CA ILE A 63 -6.01 -15.56 -19.23
C ILE A 63 -5.24 -15.75 -20.54
N GLU A 64 -5.96 -15.65 -21.66
CA GLU A 64 -5.37 -15.59 -23.00
C GLU A 64 -4.40 -14.40 -23.04
N ASN A 65 -3.13 -14.64 -23.40
CA ASN A 65 -1.99 -13.69 -23.34
C ASN A 65 -1.15 -13.65 -22.05
N LEU A 66 -1.50 -14.40 -21.01
CA LEU A 66 -0.64 -14.55 -19.84
C LEU A 66 0.03 -15.93 -19.82
N LEU A 67 1.36 -15.98 -19.72
CA LEU A 67 2.09 -17.26 -19.65
C LEU A 67 1.65 -18.06 -18.41
N LYS A 68 1.64 -19.39 -18.53
CA LYS A 68 1.32 -20.27 -17.41
C LYS A 68 2.26 -20.01 -16.23
N ASN A 69 1.73 -20.06 -15.02
CA ASN A 69 2.43 -19.82 -13.75
C ASN A 69 2.89 -18.36 -13.51
N THR A 70 2.36 -17.41 -14.25
CA THR A 70 2.63 -15.99 -14.04
C THR A 70 1.73 -15.43 -12.95
N GLU A 71 2.32 -15.04 -11.82
CA GLU A 71 1.54 -14.64 -10.64
C GLU A 71 2.01 -13.31 -10.04
N ALA A 72 3.08 -12.71 -10.57
CA ALA A 72 3.53 -11.40 -10.12
C ALA A 72 4.10 -10.54 -11.23
N THR A 73 4.18 -9.23 -10.97
CA THR A 73 4.75 -8.26 -11.91
C THR A 73 6.21 -8.54 -12.28
N THR A 74 7.01 -9.16 -11.41
CA THR A 74 8.37 -9.63 -11.75
C THR A 74 8.41 -10.77 -12.76
N ASP A 75 7.29 -11.45 -12.97
CA ASP A 75 7.23 -12.61 -13.86
C ASP A 75 6.96 -12.20 -15.32
N VAL A 76 6.70 -10.91 -15.58
CA VAL A 76 6.33 -10.40 -16.91
C VAL A 76 6.99 -9.08 -17.28
N PRO A 77 7.15 -8.80 -18.59
CA PRO A 77 7.43 -7.44 -19.08
C PRO A 77 6.31 -6.46 -18.73
N TYR A 78 6.64 -5.15 -18.67
CA TYR A 78 5.71 -4.07 -18.33
C TYR A 78 4.40 -4.11 -19.15
N GLU A 79 4.51 -4.34 -20.46
CA GLU A 79 3.38 -4.39 -21.40
C GLU A 79 2.35 -5.48 -21.06
N GLN A 80 2.76 -6.53 -20.35
CA GLN A 80 1.91 -7.65 -19.94
C GLN A 80 1.31 -7.47 -18.54
N VAL A 81 1.71 -6.45 -17.78
CA VAL A 81 1.15 -6.18 -16.43
C VAL A 81 -0.36 -5.95 -16.47
N LYS A 82 -0.90 -5.43 -17.57
CA LYS A 82 -2.36 -5.31 -17.77
C LYS A 82 -3.09 -6.66 -17.69
N TYR A 83 -2.49 -7.74 -18.19
CA TYR A 83 -3.09 -9.08 -18.13
C TYR A 83 -3.04 -9.67 -16.73
N LEU A 84 -2.01 -9.35 -15.93
CA LEU A 84 -1.99 -9.67 -14.50
C LEU A 84 -3.13 -9.00 -13.75
N LYS A 85 -3.42 -7.71 -14.03
CA LYS A 85 -4.56 -7.01 -13.43
C LYS A 85 -5.89 -7.67 -13.79
N ILE A 86 -6.08 -8.05 -15.06
CA ILE A 86 -7.28 -8.79 -15.52
C ILE A 86 -7.42 -10.12 -14.76
N ALA A 87 -6.35 -10.90 -14.68
CA ALA A 87 -6.33 -12.17 -13.97
C ALA A 87 -6.63 -12.00 -12.45
N GLN A 88 -6.08 -10.96 -11.81
CA GLN A 88 -6.40 -10.61 -10.42
C GLN A 88 -7.90 -10.26 -10.27
N GLY A 89 -8.49 -9.56 -11.24
CA GLY A 89 -9.93 -9.29 -11.28
C GLY A 89 -10.79 -10.56 -11.31
N GLY A 90 -10.26 -11.68 -11.82
CA GLY A 90 -10.92 -12.99 -11.78
C GLY A 90 -10.93 -13.64 -10.39
N LEU A 91 -10.17 -13.13 -9.41
CA LEU A 91 -10.16 -13.65 -8.04
C LEU A 91 -11.39 -13.23 -7.21
N LYS A 92 -12.26 -12.37 -7.77
CA LYS A 92 -13.54 -11.96 -7.17
C LYS A 92 -14.37 -13.15 -6.70
N GLN A 93 -14.48 -14.19 -7.53
CA GLN A 93 -15.28 -15.37 -7.21
C GLN A 93 -14.69 -16.14 -6.02
N SER A 94 -13.39 -16.43 -6.03
CA SER A 94 -12.71 -17.11 -4.92
C SER A 94 -12.81 -16.34 -3.61
N MET A 95 -12.72 -15.00 -3.67
CA MET A 95 -12.94 -14.17 -2.49
C MET A 95 -14.38 -14.28 -1.99
N SER A 96 -15.36 -14.18 -2.88
CA SER A 96 -16.77 -14.29 -2.50
C SER A 96 -17.12 -15.66 -1.92
N GLU A 97 -16.50 -16.73 -2.39
CA GLU A 97 -16.67 -18.08 -1.84
C GLU A 97 -16.02 -18.20 -0.47
N PHE A 98 -14.78 -17.74 -0.32
CA PHE A 98 -14.08 -17.73 0.96
C PHE A 98 -14.86 -16.98 2.05
N LEU A 99 -15.47 -15.83 1.72
CA LEU A 99 -16.25 -15.03 2.67
C LEU A 99 -17.62 -15.63 3.03
N LYS A 100 -18.08 -16.69 2.34
CA LYS A 100 -19.28 -17.44 2.79
C LYS A 100 -19.00 -18.28 4.04
N ASP A 101 -17.80 -18.88 4.07
CA ASP A 101 -17.39 -19.79 5.15
C ASP A 101 -16.53 -19.10 6.21
N SER A 102 -15.97 -17.93 5.87
CA SER A 102 -15.11 -17.13 6.75
C SER A 102 -15.85 -15.89 7.24
N THR A 103 -15.64 -15.52 8.50
CA THR A 103 -16.24 -14.32 9.11
C THR A 103 -15.17 -13.35 9.61
N PRO A 104 -14.30 -12.81 8.73
CA PRO A 104 -13.30 -11.85 9.15
C PRO A 104 -13.99 -10.57 9.64
N ASP A 105 -13.42 -9.95 10.66
CA ASP A 105 -13.96 -8.71 11.21
C ASP A 105 -13.66 -7.50 10.33
N PHE A 106 -12.59 -7.61 9.53
CA PHE A 106 -12.08 -6.53 8.72
C PHE A 106 -11.18 -7.03 7.58
N ILE A 107 -11.22 -6.36 6.43
CA ILE A 107 -10.41 -6.70 5.25
C ILE A 107 -9.60 -5.48 4.79
N PRO A 108 -8.30 -5.41 5.09
CA PRO A 108 -7.39 -4.49 4.42
C PRO A 108 -7.07 -4.99 3.01
N PHE A 109 -7.15 -4.12 2.00
CA PHE A 109 -6.93 -4.45 0.59
C PHE A 109 -6.16 -3.34 -0.15
N ASP A 110 -5.52 -3.71 -1.26
CA ASP A 110 -4.71 -2.78 -2.07
C ASP A 110 -5.51 -2.09 -3.19
N PHE A 111 -4.89 -1.16 -3.91
CA PHE A 111 -5.56 -0.37 -4.95
C PHE A 111 -6.04 -1.20 -6.15
N THR A 112 -5.32 -2.27 -6.53
CA THR A 112 -5.74 -3.15 -7.64
C THR A 112 -6.91 -4.06 -7.25
N SER A 113 -7.28 -4.05 -5.96
CA SER A 113 -8.37 -4.85 -5.38
C SER A 113 -9.60 -4.01 -5.06
N TYR A 114 -9.85 -2.94 -5.85
CA TYR A 114 -11.00 -2.02 -5.73
C TYR A 114 -12.38 -2.70 -5.67
N TRP A 115 -12.49 -3.96 -6.09
CA TRP A 115 -13.71 -4.74 -6.07
C TRP A 115 -14.03 -5.35 -4.69
N ILE A 116 -13.08 -5.39 -3.76
CA ILE A 116 -13.24 -5.98 -2.42
C ILE A 116 -14.41 -5.37 -1.64
N PRO A 117 -14.56 -4.02 -1.53
CA PRO A 117 -15.68 -3.41 -0.81
C PRO A 117 -17.06 -3.90 -1.28
N SER A 118 -17.26 -4.04 -2.58
CA SER A 118 -18.54 -4.50 -3.14
C SER A 118 -18.89 -5.94 -2.77
N ILE A 119 -17.89 -6.82 -2.60
CA ILE A 119 -18.08 -8.19 -2.14
C ILE A 119 -18.31 -8.19 -0.62
N ALA A 120 -17.43 -7.51 0.14
CA ALA A 120 -17.49 -7.46 1.59
C ALA A 120 -18.81 -6.89 2.13
N LYS A 121 -19.40 -5.90 1.42
CA LYS A 121 -20.71 -5.32 1.73
C LYS A 121 -21.82 -6.37 1.81
N LYS A 122 -21.78 -7.42 0.98
CA LYS A 122 -22.79 -8.50 0.97
C LYS A 122 -22.78 -9.33 2.26
N PHE A 123 -21.66 -9.32 2.98
CA PHE A 123 -21.44 -10.04 4.23
C PHE A 123 -21.36 -9.10 5.44
N ASN A 124 -21.64 -7.80 5.25
CA ASN A 124 -21.50 -6.74 6.27
C ASN A 124 -20.11 -6.66 6.92
N ILE A 125 -19.05 -6.89 6.14
CA ILE A 125 -17.67 -6.85 6.60
C ILE A 125 -17.06 -5.47 6.37
N SER A 126 -16.37 -4.92 7.37
CA SER A 126 -15.64 -3.65 7.22
C SER A 126 -14.41 -3.81 6.34
N THR A 127 -14.10 -2.80 5.53
CA THR A 127 -12.96 -2.82 4.61
C THR A 127 -12.10 -1.59 4.77
N ALA A 128 -10.81 -1.73 4.50
CA ALA A 128 -9.93 -0.59 4.36
C ALA A 128 -9.06 -0.67 3.14
N TYR A 129 -8.98 0.47 2.46
CA TYR A 129 -7.96 0.66 1.47
C TYR A 129 -6.63 0.86 2.20
N PHE A 130 -5.72 -0.08 2.06
CA PHE A 130 -4.36 0.05 2.54
C PHE A 130 -3.47 0.51 1.37
N SER A 131 -3.08 1.78 1.44
CA SER A 131 -2.10 2.36 0.55
C SER A 131 -0.69 2.26 1.14
N ILE A 132 0.22 1.72 0.34
CA ILE A 132 1.65 1.77 0.63
C ILE A 132 2.30 3.08 0.17
N PHE A 133 1.58 3.88 -0.64
CA PHE A 133 2.03 5.21 -0.98
C PHE A 133 1.90 6.12 0.24
N ILE A 134 2.88 7.01 0.39
CA ILE A 134 2.92 7.99 1.47
C ILE A 134 1.76 8.99 1.37
N ALA A 135 1.50 9.71 2.46
CA ALA A 135 0.34 10.61 2.53
C ALA A 135 0.45 11.74 1.48
N ALA A 136 1.66 12.26 1.24
CA ALA A 136 1.89 13.29 0.25
C ALA A 136 1.54 12.85 -1.17
N PHE A 137 1.82 11.60 -1.54
CA PHE A 137 1.48 11.10 -2.87
C PHE A 137 -0.03 11.04 -3.07
N LEU A 138 -0.75 10.43 -2.12
CA LEU A 138 -2.20 10.30 -2.17
C LEU A 138 -2.89 11.68 -2.12
N GLY A 139 -2.41 12.57 -1.25
CA GLY A 139 -2.94 13.91 -1.10
C GLY A 139 -2.71 14.74 -2.37
N PHE A 140 -1.57 14.55 -3.05
CA PHE A 140 -1.30 15.20 -4.32
C PHE A 140 -2.16 14.64 -5.47
N THR A 141 -2.40 13.33 -5.50
CA THR A 141 -3.26 12.72 -6.54
C THR A 141 -4.72 13.18 -6.43
N GLY A 142 -5.20 13.41 -5.21
CA GLY A 142 -6.52 13.94 -4.97
C GLY A 142 -7.55 12.88 -4.58
N PRO A 143 -8.82 13.29 -4.48
CA PRO A 143 -9.89 12.42 -4.01
C PRO A 143 -10.19 11.30 -5.02
N LEU A 144 -10.67 10.17 -4.49
CA LEU A 144 -11.19 9.08 -5.31
C LEU A 144 -12.59 9.44 -5.85
N PRO A 145 -12.99 8.89 -7.01
CA PRO A 145 -14.35 9.04 -7.50
C PRO A 145 -15.41 8.59 -6.49
N GLY A 146 -16.54 9.30 -6.45
CA GLY A 146 -17.70 8.93 -5.62
C GLY A 146 -17.63 9.36 -4.15
N LEU A 147 -16.63 10.14 -3.74
CA LEU A 147 -16.54 10.70 -2.39
C LEU A 147 -17.39 11.96 -2.23
N LYS A 148 -17.88 12.19 -1.01
CA LYS A 148 -18.72 13.35 -0.66
C LYS A 148 -17.85 14.58 -0.34
N ASN A 149 -17.15 15.10 -1.34
CA ASN A 149 -16.39 16.35 -1.23
C ASN A 149 -16.69 17.28 -2.40
N ASP A 150 -16.28 18.54 -2.26
CA ASP A 150 -16.50 19.59 -3.27
C ASP A 150 -15.39 19.66 -4.33
N TYR A 151 -14.47 18.68 -4.34
CA TYR A 151 -13.29 18.69 -5.20
C TYR A 151 -13.49 17.84 -6.45
N GLU A 152 -13.18 18.42 -7.61
CA GLU A 152 -13.15 17.69 -8.87
C GLU A 152 -11.95 16.74 -8.93
N ILE A 153 -12.16 15.59 -9.55
CA ILE A 153 -11.11 14.59 -9.80
C ILE A 153 -10.23 15.08 -10.95
N ARG A 154 -8.91 15.00 -10.79
CA ARG A 154 -7.94 15.30 -11.85
C ARG A 154 -7.97 14.21 -12.93
N LYS A 155 -8.18 14.62 -14.17
CA LYS A 155 -8.38 13.76 -15.35
C LYS A 155 -7.35 13.96 -16.45
N THR A 156 -6.54 15.01 -16.43
CA THR A 156 -5.51 15.24 -17.47
C THR A 156 -4.12 15.36 -16.86
N ALA A 157 -3.08 15.04 -17.64
CA ALA A 157 -1.70 15.10 -17.16
C ALA A 157 -1.29 16.52 -16.73
N GLU A 158 -1.84 17.54 -17.38
CA GLU A 158 -1.61 18.96 -17.10
C GLU A 158 -2.10 19.36 -15.70
N GLU A 159 -3.13 18.70 -15.18
CA GLU A 159 -3.64 18.99 -13.84
C GLU A 159 -2.71 18.47 -12.74
N TYR A 160 -1.84 17.50 -13.04
CA TYR A 160 -0.87 16.94 -12.10
C TYR A 160 0.50 17.66 -12.13
N ILE A 161 0.73 18.58 -13.08
CA ILE A 161 1.95 19.40 -13.11
C ILE A 161 1.76 20.77 -12.42
N VAL A 162 0.62 20.97 -11.75
CA VAL A 162 0.31 22.17 -10.97
C VAL A 162 -0.10 21.80 -9.54
N PRO A 163 0.08 22.70 -8.56
CA PRO A 163 -0.38 22.48 -7.18
C PRO A 163 -1.88 22.18 -7.11
N PRO A 164 -2.32 21.22 -6.26
CA PRO A 164 -3.74 20.92 -6.09
C PRO A 164 -4.48 22.01 -5.35
N LYS A 165 -5.72 22.29 -5.79
CA LYS A 165 -6.59 23.32 -5.20
C LYS A 165 -6.96 23.05 -3.73
N TRP A 166 -6.92 21.80 -3.30
CA TRP A 166 -7.26 21.36 -1.95
C TRP A 166 -6.06 21.33 -1.00
N VAL A 167 -4.84 21.61 -1.48
CA VAL A 167 -3.65 21.69 -0.62
C VAL A 167 -3.52 23.14 -0.14
N PRO A 168 -3.71 23.43 1.15
CA PRO A 168 -3.79 24.81 1.66
C PRO A 168 -2.43 25.45 1.95
N PHE A 169 -1.33 24.74 1.68
CA PHE A 169 0.03 25.15 1.97
C PHE A 169 0.89 25.15 0.70
N GLU A 170 2.00 25.89 0.73
CA GLU A 170 2.94 25.93 -0.39
C GLU A 170 3.67 24.58 -0.50
N ALA A 171 3.21 23.72 -1.42
CA ALA A 171 3.87 22.47 -1.75
C ALA A 171 4.82 22.68 -2.93
N THR A 172 6.12 22.47 -2.71
CA THR A 172 7.13 22.46 -3.79
C THR A 172 7.05 21.20 -4.66
N VAL A 173 6.22 20.23 -4.28
CA VAL A 173 6.01 18.98 -5.00
C VAL A 173 5.03 19.23 -6.15
N ALA A 174 5.54 19.19 -7.38
CA ALA A 174 4.75 19.07 -8.60
C ALA A 174 5.42 18.02 -9.49
N TRP A 175 4.62 17.19 -10.16
CA TRP A 175 5.17 16.24 -11.10
C TRP A 175 5.62 16.95 -12.37
N LYS A 176 6.62 16.38 -13.02
CA LYS A 176 7.00 16.77 -14.38
C LYS A 176 6.13 15.99 -15.35
N LEU A 177 5.79 16.58 -16.49
CA LEU A 177 4.88 15.96 -17.46
C LEU A 177 5.29 14.52 -17.83
N PHE A 178 6.57 14.27 -18.05
CA PHE A 178 7.07 12.92 -18.39
C PHE A 178 6.94 11.89 -17.25
N GLU A 179 6.78 12.33 -16.00
CA GLU A 179 6.55 11.48 -14.83
C GLU A 179 5.08 11.05 -14.75
N VAL A 180 4.18 11.90 -15.25
CA VAL A 180 2.72 11.71 -15.23
C VAL A 180 2.23 10.90 -16.43
N LEU A 181 2.77 11.16 -17.62
CA LEU A 181 2.30 10.53 -18.87
C LEU A 181 2.19 8.98 -18.78
N PRO A 182 3.15 8.25 -18.20
CA PRO A 182 3.04 6.79 -18.07
C PRO A 182 1.86 6.32 -17.21
N MET A 183 1.38 7.16 -16.27
CA MET A 183 0.21 6.85 -15.44
C MET A 183 -1.10 6.87 -16.24
N PHE A 184 -1.17 7.70 -17.29
CA PHE A 184 -2.31 7.81 -18.19
C PHE A 184 -2.33 6.72 -19.28
N ASP A 185 -1.16 6.18 -19.64
CA ASP A 185 -1.06 5.04 -20.58
C ASP A 185 -1.42 3.71 -19.92
N ALA A 186 -1.37 3.63 -18.58
CA ALA A 186 -1.83 2.46 -17.85
C ALA A 186 -3.36 2.46 -17.84
N PRO A 187 -4.05 1.40 -18.33
CA PRO A 187 -5.49 1.30 -18.20
C PRO A 187 -5.81 1.15 -16.70
N MET A 188 -6.10 2.28 -16.05
CA MET A 188 -6.83 2.36 -14.79
C MET A 188 -8.31 2.22 -15.12
N SER A 189 -8.66 1.14 -15.83
CA SER A 189 -10.04 0.82 -16.19
C SER A 189 -10.66 0.04 -15.04
N GLY A 190 -11.02 0.77 -14.00
CA GLY A 190 -12.02 0.36 -13.03
C GLY A 190 -12.91 1.57 -12.82
N ASP A 191 -14.22 1.41 -12.96
CA ASP A 191 -15.17 2.35 -12.37
C ASP A 191 -14.98 2.26 -10.84
N GLU A 192 -14.02 3.04 -10.34
CA GLU A 192 -13.46 2.94 -9.00
C GLU A 192 -14.34 3.70 -7.99
N GLU A 193 -15.49 3.13 -7.66
CA GLU A 193 -16.11 3.38 -6.35
C GLU A 193 -15.29 2.62 -5.28
N ASN A 194 -14.07 3.07 -5.01
CA ASN A 194 -13.27 2.58 -3.88
C ASN A 194 -13.82 3.18 -2.56
N MET A 195 -15.02 2.72 -2.21
CA MET A 195 -15.77 3.12 -1.02
C MET A 195 -15.40 2.25 0.18
N SER A 196 -14.10 2.12 0.44
CA SER A 196 -13.59 1.58 1.71
C SER A 196 -14.14 2.38 2.90
N ASP A 197 -14.33 1.72 4.03
CA ASP A 197 -14.83 2.36 5.26
C ASP A 197 -13.76 3.28 5.87
N ILE A 198 -12.48 2.88 5.79
CA ILE A 198 -11.33 3.66 6.27
C ILE A 198 -10.14 3.59 5.30
N LEU A 199 -9.20 4.53 5.44
CA LEU A 199 -7.95 4.59 4.70
C LEU A 199 -6.77 4.27 5.63
N LEU A 200 -5.98 3.25 5.31
CA LEU A 200 -4.70 2.98 5.98
C LEU A 200 -3.57 3.50 5.08
N VAL A 201 -2.67 4.31 5.64
CA VAL A 201 -1.59 4.93 4.89
C VAL A 201 -0.26 4.56 5.52
N ARG A 202 0.68 4.09 4.70
CA ARG A 202 2.08 3.95 5.12
C ARG A 202 2.71 5.33 5.30
N SER A 203 2.51 5.90 6.48
CA SER A 203 2.90 7.26 6.83
C SER A 203 3.01 7.38 8.36
N CYS A 204 3.54 8.51 8.84
CA CYS A 204 3.57 8.87 10.25
C CYS A 204 3.29 10.37 10.43
N SER A 205 2.57 10.71 11.49
CA SER A 205 2.19 12.08 11.84
C SER A 205 3.38 12.99 12.14
N GLU A 206 4.52 12.43 12.50
CA GLU A 206 5.76 13.19 12.73
C GLU A 206 6.43 13.64 11.43
N PHE A 207 6.08 13.02 10.29
CA PHE A 207 6.71 13.31 8.99
C PHE A 207 5.76 13.96 8.00
N GLU A 208 4.48 13.58 7.98
CA GLU A 208 3.49 14.08 7.01
C GLU A 208 2.20 14.60 7.67
N PRO A 209 2.24 15.42 8.75
CA PRO A 209 1.03 15.81 9.46
C PRO A 209 0.04 16.61 8.59
N GLU A 210 0.54 17.56 7.78
CA GLU A 210 -0.30 18.38 6.92
C GLU A 210 -0.93 17.57 5.78
N TRP A 211 -0.21 16.58 5.24
CA TRP A 211 -0.71 15.70 4.20
C TRP A 211 -1.72 14.69 4.72
N LEU A 212 -1.54 14.15 5.93
CA LEU A 212 -2.54 13.30 6.58
C LEU A 212 -3.86 14.05 6.77
N LYS A 213 -3.79 15.33 7.17
CA LYS A 213 -4.98 16.19 7.26
C LYS A 213 -5.63 16.42 5.90
N VAL A 214 -4.84 16.70 4.85
CA VAL A 214 -5.36 16.79 3.48
C VAL A 214 -6.10 15.51 3.08
N LEU A 215 -5.59 14.33 3.44
CA LEU A 215 -6.27 13.07 3.15
C LEU A 215 -7.61 12.94 3.87
N GLU A 216 -7.69 13.33 5.14
CA GLU A 216 -8.96 13.37 5.88
C GLU A 216 -9.96 14.30 5.19
N ASP A 217 -9.50 15.51 4.81
CA ASP A 217 -10.33 16.54 4.18
C ASP A 217 -10.83 16.11 2.78
N ILE A 218 -9.98 15.55 1.92
CA ILE A 218 -10.41 15.15 0.57
C ILE A 218 -11.16 13.83 0.59
N HIS A 219 -10.83 12.89 1.49
CA HIS A 219 -11.48 11.58 1.47
C HIS A 219 -12.75 11.49 2.32
N GLN A 220 -12.94 12.41 3.27
CA GLN A 220 -14.12 12.48 4.16
C GLN A 220 -14.40 11.13 4.85
N LYS A 221 -13.31 10.45 5.27
CA LYS A 221 -13.34 9.18 5.99
C LYS A 221 -12.15 9.09 6.94
N PRO A 222 -12.19 8.22 7.96
CA PRO A 222 -11.08 8.05 8.87
C PRO A 222 -9.80 7.62 8.14
N VAL A 223 -8.70 8.33 8.41
CA VAL A 223 -7.37 8.05 7.88
C VAL A 223 -6.48 7.61 9.02
N PHE A 224 -5.86 6.44 8.89
CA PHE A 224 -4.95 5.88 9.88
C PHE A 224 -3.56 5.77 9.30
N PRO A 225 -2.59 6.59 9.75
CA PRO A 225 -1.19 6.27 9.56
C PRO A 225 -0.91 4.94 10.27
N ILE A 226 -0.32 3.99 9.57
CA ILE A 226 0.05 2.67 10.13
C ILE A 226 1.55 2.57 10.39
N GLY A 227 2.22 3.71 10.51
CA GLY A 227 3.67 3.80 10.56
C GLY A 227 4.29 3.40 9.22
N GLN A 228 5.55 3.02 9.30
CA GLN A 228 6.43 2.94 8.14
C GLN A 228 6.84 1.49 7.81
N LEU A 229 6.43 0.55 8.67
CA LEU A 229 6.57 -0.89 8.52
C LEU A 229 8.01 -1.33 8.17
N PRO A 230 9.01 -0.99 9.02
CA PRO A 230 10.39 -1.39 8.76
C PRO A 230 10.55 -2.92 8.75
N THR A 231 11.22 -3.43 7.73
CA THR A 231 11.39 -4.87 7.48
C THR A 231 12.63 -5.49 8.16
N THR A 232 13.48 -4.67 8.79
CA THR A 232 14.71 -5.11 9.48
C THR A 232 14.55 -5.04 10.99
N SER A 233 15.13 -6.01 11.70
CA SER A 233 15.22 -5.97 13.15
C SER A 233 15.98 -4.71 13.59
N TYR A 234 15.40 -3.97 14.54
CA TYR A 234 15.96 -2.74 15.11
C TYR A 234 17.33 -2.90 15.80
N GLU A 235 17.88 -4.12 15.89
CA GLU A 235 18.99 -4.49 16.78
C GLU A 235 20.35 -4.67 16.07
N ASP A 236 20.46 -4.50 14.75
CA ASP A 236 21.75 -4.73 14.07
C ASP A 236 22.41 -3.40 13.61
N ASP A 237 23.18 -2.81 14.53
CA ASP A 237 24.01 -1.60 14.30
C ASP A 237 25.07 -1.78 13.20
N SER A 238 25.25 -3.00 12.66
CA SER A 238 26.15 -3.28 11.54
C SER A 238 25.58 -2.95 10.15
N THR A 239 24.30 -2.55 10.05
CA THR A 239 23.61 -2.41 8.75
C THR A 239 23.14 -0.98 8.46
N THR A 240 24.05 0.00 8.53
CA THR A 240 23.79 1.34 7.99
C THR A 240 23.25 1.26 6.56
N ILE A 241 23.69 0.26 5.78
CA ILE A 241 23.29 -0.05 4.39
C ILE A 241 21.82 -0.50 4.22
N ASP A 242 21.18 -1.13 5.22
CA ASP A 242 19.81 -1.64 5.05
C ASP A 242 18.72 -0.61 5.41
N ALA A 243 19.01 0.31 6.33
CA ALA A 243 18.17 1.50 6.54
C ALA A 243 18.11 2.37 5.26
N TRP A 244 19.20 2.42 4.48
CA TRP A 244 19.27 3.13 3.19
C TRP A 244 18.36 2.53 2.11
N ARG A 245 18.36 1.21 1.98
CA ARG A 245 17.47 0.51 1.03
C ARG A 245 16.02 0.79 1.32
N TRP A 246 15.67 0.89 2.60
CA TRP A 246 14.32 1.12 3.07
C TRP A 246 13.81 2.54 2.74
N VAL A 247 14.60 3.58 3.00
CA VAL A 247 14.23 4.98 2.65
C VAL A 247 14.11 5.18 1.14
N ILE A 248 14.96 4.50 0.36
CA ILE A 248 14.92 4.62 -1.10
C ILE A 248 13.74 3.85 -1.69
N HIS A 249 13.39 2.71 -1.09
CA HIS A 249 12.15 2.00 -1.40
C HIS A 249 10.90 2.83 -1.08
N SER A 250 10.87 3.60 0.02
CA SER A 250 9.70 4.41 0.40
C SER A 250 9.58 5.72 -0.39
N THR A 251 10.70 6.36 -0.75
CA THR A 251 10.68 7.78 -1.16
C THR A 251 11.01 7.99 -2.65
N ILE A 252 11.74 7.08 -3.30
CA ILE A 252 12.29 7.32 -4.65
C ILE A 252 11.61 6.50 -5.75
N LEU A 253 10.98 5.37 -5.43
CA LEU A 253 10.48 4.43 -6.44
C LEU A 253 9.02 4.62 -6.86
N ILE A 254 8.38 5.72 -6.47
CA ILE A 254 6.98 6.02 -6.83
C ILE A 254 6.86 6.57 -8.26
N LEU A 255 7.97 7.03 -8.83
CA LEU A 255 8.08 7.38 -10.24
C LEU A 255 9.04 6.40 -10.90
N PRO A 256 9.01 6.23 -12.24
CA PRO A 256 10.08 5.56 -12.97
C PRO A 256 11.35 6.43 -12.88
N THR A 257 11.91 6.59 -11.68
CA THR A 257 13.16 7.27 -11.44
C THR A 257 14.21 6.43 -12.12
N LYS A 258 14.75 6.97 -13.20
CA LYS A 258 15.87 6.40 -13.93
C LYS A 258 16.95 6.01 -12.89
N LEU A 259 17.53 4.83 -13.05
CA LEU A 259 18.70 4.32 -12.30
C LEU A 259 19.74 5.40 -11.87
N PRO A 260 20.04 6.43 -12.68
CA PRO A 260 20.85 7.59 -12.28
C PRO A 260 20.47 8.24 -10.95
N SER A 261 19.20 8.51 -10.64
CA SER A 261 18.83 9.21 -9.39
C SER A 261 19.06 8.33 -8.16
N VAL A 262 18.80 7.03 -8.29
CA VAL A 262 19.07 6.04 -7.25
C VAL A 262 20.58 5.90 -7.04
N ARG A 263 21.37 5.87 -8.12
CA ARG A 263 22.83 5.83 -8.06
C ARG A 263 23.42 7.10 -7.44
N LEU A 264 22.90 8.28 -7.80
CA LEU A 264 23.28 9.56 -7.22
C LEU A 264 23.17 9.49 -5.69
N VAL A 265 21.98 9.17 -5.20
CA VAL A 265 21.70 9.13 -3.75
C VAL A 265 22.49 8.03 -3.03
N LEU A 266 22.68 6.86 -3.66
CA LEU A 266 23.30 5.70 -3.00
C LEU A 266 24.82 5.67 -3.05
N VAL A 267 25.41 6.10 -4.16
CA VAL A 267 26.79 5.78 -4.52
C VAL A 267 27.61 7.04 -4.69
N GLU A 268 27.04 8.05 -5.34
CA GLU A 268 27.80 9.24 -5.72
C GLU A 268 28.01 10.17 -4.52
N GLU A 269 29.09 10.95 -4.55
CA GLU A 269 29.48 11.81 -3.42
C GLU A 269 28.52 13.00 -3.32
N GLU A 270 27.99 13.46 -4.45
CA GLU A 270 26.93 14.45 -4.56
C GLU A 270 25.66 14.00 -3.81
N GLY A 271 25.41 12.70 -3.72
CA GLY A 271 24.30 12.13 -2.97
C GLY A 271 24.48 12.12 -1.45
N LYS A 272 25.68 12.43 -0.95
CA LYS A 272 26.01 12.36 0.49
C LYS A 272 25.13 13.26 1.34
N ILE A 273 24.71 14.41 0.83
CA ILE A 273 23.78 15.29 1.55
C ILE A 273 22.45 14.60 1.88
N TYR A 274 21.90 13.83 0.94
CA TYR A 274 20.71 13.02 1.20
C TYR A 274 21.00 11.91 2.21
N ARG A 275 22.23 11.36 2.14
CA ARG A 275 22.69 10.34 3.09
C ARG A 275 22.98 10.86 4.51
N GLU A 276 23.22 12.14 4.70
CA GLU A 276 23.32 12.69 6.06
C GLU A 276 21.93 13.06 6.59
N LYS A 277 21.10 13.73 5.78
CA LYS A 277 19.73 14.08 6.17
C LYS A 277 18.89 12.89 6.60
N VAL A 278 19.00 11.76 5.89
CA VAL A 278 18.24 10.56 6.25
C VAL A 278 18.69 9.96 7.59
N LYS A 279 19.95 10.12 7.99
CA LYS A 279 20.40 9.71 9.34
C LYS A 279 19.74 10.56 10.42
N GLU A 280 19.58 11.86 10.17
CA GLU A 280 18.91 12.78 11.09
C GLU A 280 17.45 12.37 11.33
N VAL A 281 16.76 11.91 10.28
CA VAL A 281 15.35 11.49 10.38
C VAL A 281 15.15 10.00 10.66
N LYS A 282 16.22 9.19 10.76
CA LYS A 282 16.13 7.72 11.00
C LYS A 282 15.24 7.39 12.19
N GLN A 283 15.34 8.15 13.28
CA GLN A 283 14.55 7.93 14.49
C GLN A 283 13.05 8.21 14.31
N LEU A 284 12.65 9.00 13.30
CA LEU A 284 11.23 9.19 12.98
C LEU A 284 10.62 7.91 12.41
N PHE A 285 11.42 7.17 11.66
CA PHE A 285 11.01 6.06 10.81
C PHE A 285 11.25 4.67 11.42
N CYS A 286 12.26 4.55 12.28
CA CYS A 286 12.69 3.31 12.91
C CYS A 286 12.43 3.32 14.43
N ASP A 287 11.31 3.87 14.86
CA ASP A 287 10.86 3.85 16.25
C ASP A 287 9.80 2.76 16.44
N LYS A 288 10.16 1.72 17.21
CA LYS A 288 9.30 0.56 17.44
C LYS A 288 8.07 0.92 18.28
N GLU A 289 8.23 1.73 19.32
CA GLU A 289 7.12 2.10 20.21
C GLU A 289 6.09 2.93 19.44
N ARG A 290 6.56 3.84 18.59
CA ARG A 290 5.71 4.62 17.71
C ARG A 290 5.01 3.74 16.67
N GLN A 291 5.75 2.83 16.02
CA GLN A 291 5.17 1.87 15.08
C GLN A 291 4.08 1.00 15.74
N ASP A 292 4.32 0.58 16.98
CA ASP A 292 3.37 -0.19 17.77
C ASP A 292 2.14 0.63 18.16
N SER A 293 2.32 1.90 18.53
CA SER A 293 1.23 2.84 18.84
C SER A 293 0.28 3.04 17.64
N TYR A 294 0.83 3.18 16.43
CA TYR A 294 0.00 3.29 15.22
C TYR A 294 -0.89 2.06 14.99
N VAL A 295 -0.34 0.86 15.21
CA VAL A 295 -1.11 -0.39 15.07
C VAL A 295 -2.14 -0.54 16.18
N GLU A 296 -1.81 -0.16 17.42
CA GLU A 296 -2.78 -0.17 18.53
C GLU A 296 -3.96 0.79 18.29
N ASN A 297 -3.68 2.01 17.80
CA ASN A 297 -4.74 2.97 17.49
C ASN A 297 -5.70 2.43 16.42
N LEU A 298 -5.17 1.78 15.38
CA LEU A 298 -5.98 1.10 14.39
C LEU A 298 -6.83 -0.02 15.02
N LEU A 299 -6.23 -0.89 15.84
CA LEU A 299 -6.95 -2.01 16.45
C LEU A 299 -8.03 -1.55 17.42
N CYS A 300 -7.75 -0.53 18.23
CA CYS A 300 -8.73 0.11 19.12
C CYS A 300 -9.93 0.64 18.32
N TYR A 301 -9.67 1.34 17.20
CA TYR A 301 -10.74 1.80 16.31
C TYR A 301 -11.57 0.64 15.75
N LEU A 302 -10.92 -0.41 15.24
CA LEU A 302 -11.60 -1.57 14.65
C LEU A 302 -12.44 -2.34 15.68
N GLN A 303 -11.98 -2.44 16.92
CA GLN A 303 -12.73 -3.07 18.01
C GLN A 303 -13.99 -2.26 18.36
N ASN A 304 -13.88 -0.92 18.41
CA ASN A 304 -14.98 -0.02 18.74
C ASN A 304 -16.02 0.12 17.60
N HIS A 305 -15.64 -0.18 16.36
CA HIS A 305 -16.49 -0.04 15.17
C HIS A 305 -16.76 -1.38 14.47
N ARG A 306 -16.71 -2.48 15.22
CA ARG A 306 -16.98 -3.81 14.69
C ARG A 306 -18.44 -3.90 14.22
N LYS A 307 -18.64 -4.27 12.96
CA LYS A 307 -19.97 -4.51 12.40
C LYS A 307 -20.57 -5.80 12.98
N THR A 308 -21.87 -5.81 13.23
CA THR A 308 -22.61 -7.01 13.62
C THR A 308 -22.65 -7.98 12.44
N LYS A 309 -22.25 -9.24 12.66
CA LYS A 309 -22.28 -10.28 11.63
C LYS A 309 -23.73 -10.60 11.25
N ILE A 310 -24.00 -10.72 9.95
CA ILE A 310 -25.29 -11.16 9.39
C ILE A 310 -25.40 -12.68 9.51
#